data_AF-A0A1G5YAV3-F1
#
_entry.id   AF-A0A1G5YAV3-F1
#
_cell.length_a   1.000
_cell.length_b   1.000
_cell.length_c   1.000
_cell.angle_alpha   90.00
_cell.angle_beta   90.00
_cell.angle_gamma   90.00
#
_symmetry.space_group_name_H-M   'P 1'
#
loop_
_entity.id
_entity.type
_entity.pdbx_description
1 polymer ?
#
loop_
_entity_poly.entity_id
_entity_poly.type
_entity_poly.pdbx_seq_one_letter_code
_entity_poly.pdbx_strand_id
1 'polypeptide(L)' 'MDRGLITIALQEIVLRDGKDLQEAQQYLRMKYRIDVEHEVLKRRLEKMLQTEKAVA' A
#
# COMPACT_ATOMS: atom_id res chain seq x y z
N MET A 1 -0.41 13.27 -8.64
CA MET A 1 -0.05 11.96 -9.22
C MET A 1 0.49 10.97 -8.17
N ASP A 2 1.05 11.39 -7.03
CA ASP A 2 1.62 10.49 -6.00
C ASP A 2 0.67 9.55 -5.23
N ARG A 3 -0.54 10.01 -4.85
CA ARG A 3 -1.42 9.19 -3.97
C ARG A 3 -1.85 7.87 -4.60
N GLY A 4 -1.78 7.75 -5.92
CA GLY A 4 -2.10 6.52 -6.64
C GLY A 4 -1.07 5.43 -6.43
N LEU A 5 0.22 5.76 -6.38
CA LEU A 5 1.30 4.76 -6.38
C LEU A 5 1.35 3.95 -5.08
N ILE A 6 1.13 4.60 -3.93
CA ILE A 6 1.04 3.90 -2.64
C ILE A 6 -0.16 2.94 -2.63
N THR A 7 -1.30 3.39 -3.14
CA THR A 7 -2.50 2.55 -3.21
C THR A 7 -2.30 1.38 -4.16
N ILE A 8 -1.74 1.60 -5.34
CA ILE A 8 -1.44 0.53 -6.30
C ILE A 8 -0.44 -0.47 -5.70
N ALA A 9 0.61 0.01 -5.04
CA ALA A 9 1.58 -0.88 -4.38
C ALA A 9 0.92 -1.73 -3.30
N LEU A 10 0.05 -1.15 -2.46
CA LEU A 10 -0.67 -1.91 -1.44
C LEU A 10 -1.67 -2.90 -2.05
N GLN A 11 -2.35 -2.55 -3.15
CA GLN A 11 -3.26 -3.46 -3.84
C GLN A 11 -2.51 -4.66 -4.45
N GLU A 12 -1.46 -4.40 -5.23
CA GLU A 12 -0.74 -5.46 -5.93
C GLU A 12 0.11 -6.32 -4.97
N ILE A 13 0.83 -5.69 -4.05
CA ILE A 13 1.80 -6.42 -3.21
C ILE A 13 1.09 -7.03 -2.00
N VAL A 14 0.30 -6.25 -1.27
CA VAL A 14 -0.26 -6.72 0.01
C VAL A 14 -1.56 -7.47 -0.21
N LEU A 15 -2.53 -6.86 -0.91
CA LEU A 15 -3.86 -7.45 -1.05
C LEU A 15 -3.91 -8.59 -2.08
N ARG A 16 -3.22 -8.44 -3.21
CA ARG A 16 -3.22 -9.43 -4.29
C ARG A 16 -2.19 -10.54 -4.07
N ASP A 17 -0.93 -10.19 -3.81
CA ASP A 17 0.14 -11.18 -3.64
C ASP A 17 0.27 -11.72 -2.21
N GLY A 18 -0.47 -11.15 -1.24
CA GLY A 18 -0.47 -11.59 0.16
C GLY A 18 0.83 -11.27 0.91
N LYS A 19 1.63 -10.34 0.38
CA LYS A 19 2.92 -9.95 0.95
C LYS A 19 2.77 -8.96 2.09
N ASP A 20 3.85 -8.72 2.82
CA ASP A 20 3.84 -7.77 3.92
C ASP A 20 4.06 -6.30 3.48
N LEU A 21 3.87 -5.39 4.44
CA LEU A 21 4.06 -3.95 4.23
C LEU A 21 5.52 -3.57 3.98
N GLN A 22 6.50 -4.37 4.42
CA GLN A 22 7.92 -4.10 4.14
C GLN A 22 8.23 -4.32 2.67
N GLU A 23 7.68 -5.37 2.05
CA GLU A 23 7.82 -5.61 0.60
C GLU A 23 7.18 -4.47 -0.21
N ALA A 24 6.01 -3.99 0.20
CA ALA A 24 5.39 -2.83 -0.45
C ALA A 24 6.23 -1.55 -0.31
N GLN A 25 6.82 -1.32 0.87
CA GLN A 25 7.71 -0.21 1.15
C GLN A 25 8.98 -0.28 0.30
N GLN A 26 9.61 -1.45 0.23
CA GLN A 26 10.80 -1.69 -0.58
C GLN A 26 10.52 -1.49 -2.06
N TYR A 27 9.38 -1.98 -2.56
CA TYR A 27 8.97 -1.77 -3.94
C TYR A 27 8.78 -0.29 -4.28
N LEU A 28 8.11 0.47 -3.42
CA LEU A 28 7.95 1.92 -3.57
C LEU A 28 9.30 2.63 -3.66
N ARG A 29 10.24 2.26 -2.78
CA ARG A 29 11.60 2.82 -2.76
C ARG A 29 12.41 2.43 -4.01
N MET A 30 12.33 1.19 -4.45
CA MET A 30 13.14 0.68 -5.56
C MET A 30 12.61 1.16 -6.91
N LYS A 31 11.30 1.04 -7.15
CA LYS A 31 10.69 1.32 -8.46
C LYS A 31 10.35 2.80 -8.66
N TYR A 32 9.87 3.45 -7.61
CA TYR A 32 9.35 4.81 -7.70
C TYR A 32 10.21 5.85 -6.98
N ARG A 33 11.28 5.43 -6.29
CA ARG A 33 12.12 6.29 -5.44
C ARG A 33 11.33 7.02 -4.36
N ILE A 34 10.20 6.43 -3.96
CA ILE A 34 9.35 6.96 -2.90
C ILE A 34 9.80 6.31 -1.60
N ASP A 35 10.32 7.12 -0.68
CA ASP A 35 10.51 6.69 0.69
C ASP A 35 9.26 7.04 1.48
N VAL A 36 8.61 6.01 1.99
CA VAL A 36 7.34 6.14 2.71
C VAL A 36 7.49 5.43 4.04
N GLU A 37 7.06 6.10 5.10
CA GLU A 37 7.08 5.53 6.45
C GLU A 37 6.12 4.34 6.55
N HIS A 38 6.53 3.35 7.33
CA HIS A 38 5.75 2.13 7.53
C HIS A 38 4.34 2.43 8.10
N GLU A 39 4.25 3.40 9.02
CA GLU A 39 2.97 3.86 9.59
C GLU A 39 2.03 4.48 8.55
N VAL A 40 2.57 5.13 7.52
CA VAL A 40 1.77 5.70 6.42
C VAL A 40 1.15 4.57 5.58
N LEU A 41 1.92 3.52 5.28
CA LEU A 41 1.41 2.34 4.57
C LEU A 41 0.33 1.62 5.36
N LYS A 42 0.58 1.41 6.66
CA LYS A 42 -0.37 0.77 7.57
C LYS A 42 -1.71 1.51 7.61
N ARG A 43 -1.68 2.82 7.89
CA ARG A 43 -2.91 3.65 7.93
C ARG A 43 -3.63 3.66 6.59
N ARG A 44 -2.90 3.61 5.47
CA ARG A 44 -3.50 3.59 4.14
C ARG A 44 -4.18 2.25 3.86
N LEU A 45 -3.54 1.14 4.21
CA LEU A 45 -4.10 -0.20 4.09
C LEU A 45 -5.36 -0.35 4.95
N GLU A 46 -5.33 0.09 6.21
CA GLU A 46 -6.48 0.07 7.11
C GLU A 46 -7.68 0.81 6.51
N LYS A 47 -7.46 2.00 5.94
CA LYS A 47 -8.51 2.75 5.24
C LYS A 47 -9.06 2.02 4.02
N MET A 48 -8.21 1.32 3.26
CA MET A 48 -8.63 0.55 2.10
C MET A 48 -9.53 -0.61 2.52
N LEU A 49 -9.11 -1.39 3.52
CA LEU A 49 -9.88 -2.51 4.06
C LEU A 49 -11.22 -2.07 4.69
N GLN A 50 -11.24 -0.92 5.36
CA GLN A 50 -12.49 -0.35 5.89
C GLN A 50 -13.44 0.09 4.76
N THR A 51 -12.90 0.62 3.66
CA THR A 51 -13.71 1.04 2.51
C THR A 51 -14.31 -0.18 1.79
N GLU A 52 -13.53 -1.24 1.58
CA GLU A 52 -14.04 -2.47 0.97
C GLU A 52 -15.12 -3.14 1.82
N LYS A 53 -14.95 -3.17 3.15
CA LYS A 53 -15.96 -3.68 4.08
C LYS A 53 -17.25 -2.85 4.13
N ALA A 54 -17.20 -1.57 3.76
CA ALA A 54 -18.38 -0.71 3.75
C ALA A 54 -19.20 -0.84 2.44
N VAL A 55 -18.65 -1.50 1.42
CA VAL A 55 -19.28 -1.73 0.12
C VAL A 55 -19.78 -3.17 -0.04
N ALA A 56 -19.29 -4.11 0.78
CA ALA A 56 -19.72 -5.50 0.88
C ALA A 56 -20.90 -5.67 1.85
#